data_AF-A0A2V9A4M1-F1
#
_entry.id   AF-A0A2V9A4M1-F1
#
_cell.length_a   1.000
_cell.length_b   1.000
_cell.length_c   1.000
_cell.angle_alpha   90.00
_cell.angle_beta   90.00
_cell.angle_gamma   90.00
#
_symmetry.space_group_name_H-M   'P 1'
#
loop_
_entity.id
_entity.type
_entity.pdbx_description
1 polymer ?
#
loop_
_entity_poly.entity_id
_entity_poly.type
_entity_poly.pdbx_seq_one_letter_code
_entity_poly.pdbx_strand_id
1 'polypeptide(L)'
;MVKHLLIIAAFCLATPLLAQSPPAKQSGAASSPAKSIGVYAYPKNQQSAEQQLKDENECFASAKQQSGIDPQAPPPVTKTEEQKKAEQQAAADNAKQAKGVE
;
A
#
# COMPACT_ATOMS: atom_id res chain seq x y z
N MET A 1 -31.98 -42.89 -48.49
CA MET A 1 -32.00 -42.29 -49.84
C MET A 1 -30.83 -41.31 -49.92
N VAL A 2 -29.90 -41.56 -50.85
CA VAL A 2 -28.70 -40.77 -51.13
C VAL A 2 -28.94 -40.00 -52.43
N LYS A 3 -28.89 -38.66 -52.39
CA LYS A 3 -28.81 -37.71 -53.54
C LYS A 3 -29.06 -36.30 -52.96
N HIS A 4 -28.25 -35.24 -53.06
CA HIS A 4 -27.16 -34.78 -53.91
C HIS A 4 -26.25 -33.92 -53.00
N LEU A 5 -24.93 -34.09 -52.90
CA LEU A 5 -23.84 -33.73 -53.82
C LEU A 5 -23.85 -32.26 -54.34
N LEU A 6 -22.83 -31.53 -53.85
CA LEU A 6 -22.08 -30.40 -54.44
C LEU A 6 -22.39 -28.94 -54.07
N ILE A 7 -21.40 -28.39 -53.34
CA ILE A 7 -20.64 -27.16 -53.62
C ILE A 7 -21.41 -25.84 -53.48
N ILE A 8 -21.10 -25.08 -52.42
CA ILE A 8 -20.38 -23.80 -52.52
C ILE A 8 -19.46 -23.68 -51.29
N ALA A 9 -18.15 -23.73 -51.54
CA ALA A 9 -17.13 -23.25 -50.61
C ALA A 9 -17.20 -21.72 -50.56
N ALA A 10 -17.73 -21.16 -49.48
CA ALA A 10 -17.54 -19.77 -49.13
C ALA A 10 -16.72 -19.72 -47.83
N PHE A 11 -15.41 -19.65 -48.02
CA PHE A 11 -14.41 -19.45 -47.00
C PHE A 11 -14.55 -18.01 -46.45
N CYS A 12 -15.44 -17.81 -45.48
CA CYS A 12 -15.39 -16.62 -44.63
C CYS A 12 -14.56 -16.96 -43.40
N LEU A 13 -13.26 -16.70 -43.51
CA LEU A 13 -12.35 -16.49 -42.38
C LEU A 13 -12.93 -15.38 -41.49
N ALA A 14 -13.71 -15.74 -40.47
CA ALA A 14 -13.99 -14.85 -39.37
C ALA A 14 -12.79 -14.91 -38.42
N THR A 15 -11.85 -13.98 -38.63
CA THR A 15 -10.81 -13.67 -37.66
C THR A 15 -11.45 -13.31 -36.32
N PRO A 16 -11.10 -13.96 -35.20
CA PRO A 16 -11.42 -13.41 -33.90
C PRO A 16 -10.65 -12.10 -33.76
N LEU A 17 -11.38 -10.99 -33.69
CA LEU A 17 -10.87 -9.70 -33.26
C LEU A 17 -10.34 -9.90 -31.83
N LEU A 18 -9.02 -10.02 -31.71
CA LEU A 18 -8.34 -9.95 -30.42
C LEU A 18 -8.62 -8.56 -29.87
N ALA A 19 -9.56 -8.47 -28.93
CA ALA A 19 -9.68 -7.32 -28.05
C ALA A 19 -8.36 -7.19 -27.29
N GLN A 20 -7.49 -6.32 -27.79
CA GLN A 20 -6.27 -5.92 -27.09
C GLN A 20 -6.71 -5.10 -25.89
N SER A 21 -6.87 -5.77 -24.74
CA SER A 21 -6.83 -5.10 -23.45
C SER A 21 -5.58 -4.21 -23.42
N PRO A 22 -5.68 -2.95 -22.96
CA PRO A 22 -4.50 -2.09 -22.86
C PRO A 22 -3.42 -2.81 -22.06
N PRO A 23 -2.13 -2.68 -22.43
CA PRO A 23 -1.06 -3.31 -21.69
C PRO A 23 -1.17 -2.84 -20.24
N ALA A 24 -1.38 -3.81 -19.32
CA ALA A 24 -1.25 -3.55 -17.90
C ALA A 24 0.12 -2.89 -17.74
N LYS A 25 0.13 -1.62 -17.32
CA LYS A 25 1.36 -0.93 -16.96
C LYS A 25 2.04 -1.83 -15.95
N GLN A 26 3.17 -2.45 -16.32
CA GLN A 26 4.06 -3.08 -15.38
C GLN A 26 4.50 -1.97 -14.43
N SER A 27 3.78 -1.83 -13.32
CA SER A 27 4.21 -1.04 -12.18
C SER A 27 5.56 -1.64 -11.81
N GLY A 28 6.63 -0.87 -12.01
CA GLY A 28 7.96 -1.25 -11.53
C GLY A 28 7.81 -1.75 -10.10
N ALA A 29 8.40 -2.92 -9.81
CA ALA A 29 8.19 -3.71 -8.60
C ALA A 29 7.87 -2.81 -7.40
N ALA A 30 6.57 -2.65 -7.11
CA ALA A 30 6.16 -1.77 -6.02
C ALA A 30 6.70 -2.39 -4.73
N SER A 31 7.33 -1.55 -3.90
CA SER A 31 7.97 -2.00 -2.67
C SER A 31 6.94 -2.59 -1.73
N SER A 32 7.23 -3.76 -1.16
CA SER A 32 6.38 -4.46 -0.18
C SER A 32 6.31 -3.65 1.13
N PRO A 33 5.11 -3.22 1.59
CA PRO A 33 4.93 -2.60 2.89
C PRO A 33 5.46 -3.44 4.05
N ALA A 34 5.30 -4.77 4.00
CA ALA A 34 5.82 -5.67 5.03
C ALA A 34 7.36 -5.57 5.13
N LYS A 35 8.06 -5.58 3.99
CA LYS A 35 9.52 -5.42 3.98
C LYS A 35 9.99 -4.09 4.55
N SER A 36 9.23 -3.01 4.31
CA SER A 36 9.58 -1.67 4.83
C SER A 36 9.61 -1.58 6.35
N ILE A 37 8.86 -2.45 7.03
CA ILE A 37 8.83 -2.56 8.50
C ILE A 37 9.65 -3.74 9.01
N GLY A 38 10.52 -4.32 8.17
CA GLY A 38 11.40 -5.43 8.54
C GLY A 38 10.70 -6.79 8.67
N VAL A 39 9.50 -6.95 8.09
CA VAL A 39 8.71 -8.19 8.14
C VAL A 39 8.67 -8.85 6.76
N TYR A 40 8.56 -10.18 6.73
CA TYR A 40 8.31 -10.94 5.51
C TYR A 40 6.95 -11.63 5.60
N ALA A 41 6.02 -11.26 4.71
CA ALA A 41 4.71 -11.89 4.62
C ALA A 41 4.78 -13.08 3.64
N TYR A 42 4.58 -14.30 4.15
CA TYR A 42 4.56 -15.49 3.32
C TYR A 42 3.25 -15.56 2.50
N PRO A 43 3.34 -15.81 1.18
CA PRO A 43 2.15 -15.92 0.34
C PRO A 43 1.34 -17.16 0.70
N LYS A 44 0.02 -17.00 0.79
CA LYS A 44 -0.90 -18.11 0.98
C LYS A 44 -1.21 -18.76 -0.37
N ASN A 45 -1.27 -20.09 -0.44
CA ASN A 45 -1.76 -20.83 -1.61
C ASN A 45 -1.10 -20.45 -2.97
N GLN A 46 0.21 -20.20 -2.99
CA GLN A 46 0.93 -19.80 -4.21
C GLN A 46 0.38 -18.50 -4.85
N GLN A 47 -0.07 -17.56 -4.02
CA GLN A 47 -0.51 -16.24 -4.47
C GLN A 47 0.57 -15.56 -5.34
N SER A 48 0.15 -14.88 -6.41
CA SER A 48 1.07 -14.13 -7.27
C SER A 48 1.67 -12.94 -6.52
N ALA A 49 2.83 -12.47 -6.96
CA ALA A 49 3.49 -11.31 -6.36
C ALA A 49 2.60 -10.06 -6.41
N GLU A 50 1.82 -9.89 -7.47
CA GLU A 50 0.91 -8.75 -7.64
C GLU A 50 -0.23 -8.79 -6.63
N GLN A 51 -0.82 -9.98 -6.41
CA GLN A 51 -1.90 -10.13 -5.45
C GLN A 51 -1.38 -9.96 -4.01
N GLN A 52 -0.22 -10.52 -3.68
CA GLN A 52 0.43 -10.32 -2.39
C GLN A 52 0.70 -8.84 -2.13
N LEU A 53 1.20 -8.12 -3.14
CA LEU A 53 1.46 -6.69 -3.04
C LEU A 53 0.18 -5.88 -2.85
N LYS A 54 -0.91 -6.24 -3.54
CA LYS A 54 -2.22 -5.62 -3.35
C LYS A 54 -2.70 -5.79 -1.91
N ASP A 55 -2.66 -7.02 -1.40
CA ASP A 55 -3.11 -7.36 -0.05
C ASP A 55 -2.29 -6.63 1.02
N GLU A 56 -0.96 -6.56 0.85
CA GLU A 56 -0.08 -5.83 1.75
C GLU A 56 -0.40 -4.33 1.79
N ASN A 57 -0.65 -3.71 0.63
CA ASN A 57 -0.99 -2.29 0.56
C ASN A 57 -2.34 -2.00 1.21
N GLU A 58 -3.35 -2.83 0.96
CA GLU A 58 -4.68 -2.69 1.55
C GLU A 58 -4.63 -2.88 3.07
N CYS A 59 -3.92 -3.90 3.54
CA CYS A 59 -3.72 -4.16 4.96
C CYS A 59 -2.99 -3.00 5.65
N PHE A 60 -1.89 -2.52 5.07
CA PHE A 60 -1.11 -1.41 5.62
C PHE A 60 -1.92 -0.12 5.71
N ALA A 61 -2.64 0.23 4.63
CA ALA A 61 -3.49 1.42 4.61
C ALA A 61 -4.63 1.35 5.64
N SER A 62 -5.30 0.19 5.72
CA SER A 62 -6.36 -0.03 6.71
C SER A 62 -5.83 0.03 8.14
N ALA A 63 -4.68 -0.61 8.42
CA ALA A 63 -4.08 -0.60 9.74
C ALA A 63 -3.71 0.83 10.18
N LYS A 64 -3.15 1.64 9.27
CA LYS A 64 -2.87 3.05 9.54
C LYS A 64 -4.13 3.85 9.84
N GLN A 65 -5.19 3.68 9.04
CA GLN A 65 -6.46 4.39 9.24
C GLN A 65 -7.12 4.01 10.58
N GLN A 66 -7.09 2.74 10.96
CA GLN A 66 -7.77 2.26 12.17
C GLN A 66 -6.99 2.58 13.45
N SER A 67 -5.65 2.49 13.41
CA SER A 67 -4.81 2.72 14.59
C SER A 67 -4.40 4.17 14.78
N GLY A 68 -4.37 4.97 13.70
CA GLY A 68 -3.73 6.28 13.69
C GLY A 68 -2.20 6.23 13.76
N ILE A 69 -1.59 5.05 13.68
CA ILE A 69 -0.14 4.85 13.75
C ILE A 69 0.39 4.62 12.33
N ASP A 70 1.40 5.40 11.93
CA ASP A 70 2.17 5.15 10.71
C ASP A 70 3.51 4.47 11.08
N PRO A 71 3.70 3.18 10.79
CA PRO A 71 4.94 2.46 11.09
C PRO A 71 6.18 3.00 10.37
N GLN A 72 5.98 3.80 9.32
CA GLN A 72 7.06 4.46 8.58
C GLN A 72 7.33 5.88 9.08
N ALA A 73 6.56 6.37 10.06
CA ALA A 73 6.85 7.66 10.68
C ALA A 73 8.23 7.61 11.36
N PRO A 74 8.99 8.72 11.33
CA PRO A 74 10.21 8.83 12.11
C PRO A 74 9.94 8.49 13.58
N PRO A 75 10.88 7.81 14.27
CA PRO A 75 10.73 7.60 15.70
C PRO A 75 10.59 8.96 16.40
N PRO A 76 9.81 9.03 17.49
CA PRO A 76 9.67 10.27 18.25
C PRO A 76 11.05 10.74 18.68
N VAL A 77 11.34 12.02 18.42
CA VAL A 77 12.59 12.63 18.84
C VAL A 77 12.68 12.59 20.37
N THR A 78 13.60 11.78 20.87
CA THR A 78 13.91 11.75 22.30
C THR A 78 14.59 13.05 22.66
N LYS A 79 13.94 13.88 23.48
CA LYS A 79 14.54 15.12 24.00
C LYS A 79 15.82 14.79 24.77
N THR A 80 16.88 15.57 24.55
CA THR A 80 18.11 15.47 25.37
C THR A 80 17.81 15.87 26.81
N GLU A 81 18.70 15.52 27.75
CA GLU A 81 18.53 15.88 29.15
C GLU A 81 18.46 17.41 29.33
N GLU A 82 19.25 18.17 28.57
CA GLU A 82 19.24 19.62 28.57
C GLU A 82 17.90 20.18 28.07
N GLN A 83 17.34 19.60 27.00
CA GLN A 83 16.03 20.00 26.47
C GLN A 83 14.91 19.70 27.47
N LYS A 84 14.96 18.55 28.15
CA LYS A 84 14.00 18.22 29.22
C LYS A 84 14.11 19.19 30.39
N LYS A 85 15.33 19.54 30.81
CA LYS A 85 15.56 20.50 31.89
C LYS A 85 15.08 21.91 31.52
N ALA A 86 15.35 22.35 30.29
CA ALA A 86 14.90 23.64 29.79
C ALA A 86 13.36 23.73 29.74
N GLU A 87 12.68 22.67 29.30
CA GLU A 87 11.22 22.61 29.27
C GLU A 87 10.60 22.59 30.67
N GLN A 88 11.20 21.86 31.62
CA GLN A 88 10.76 21.90 33.02
C GLN A 88 10.94 23.28 33.64
N GLN A 89 12.05 23.96 33.34
CA GLN A 89 12.33 25.29 33.85
C GLN A 89 11.33 26.31 33.27
N ALA A 90 11.08 26.25 31.96
CA ALA A 90 10.07 27.08 31.31
C ALA A 90 8.66 26.84 31.91
N ALA A 91 8.28 25.58 32.16
CA ALA A 91 7.00 25.28 32.80
C ALA A 91 6.91 25.85 34.23
N ALA A 92 7.98 25.77 35.02
CA ALA A 92 8.03 26.35 36.36
C ALA A 92 7.94 27.89 36.34
N ASP A 93 8.58 28.54 35.37
CA ASP A 93 8.55 30.00 35.22
C ASP A 93 7.16 30.48 34.78
N ASN A 94 6.50 29.77 33.86
CA ASN A 94 5.12 30.06 33.47
C ASN A 94 4.15 29.90 34.66
N ALA A 95 4.32 28.85 35.48
CA ALA A 95 3.49 28.65 36.67
C ALA A 95 3.68 29.75 37.72
N LYS A 96 4.90 30.27 37.88
CA LYS A 96 5.19 31.40 38.77
C LYS A 96 4.56 32.70 38.26
N GLN A 97 4.61 32.94 36.96
CA GLN A 97 3.99 34.12 36.34
C GLN A 97 2.46 34.06 36.47
N ALA A 98 1.84 32.89 36.25
CA ALA A 98 0.40 32.71 36.43
C ALA A 98 -0.07 32.92 37.89
N LYS A 99 0.78 32.64 38.88
CA LYS A 99 0.52 32.94 40.30
C LYS A 99 0.83 34.38 40.72
N GLY A 100 1.54 35.14 39.90
CA GLY A 100 1.87 36.55 40.15
C GLY A 100 0.91 37.54 39.49
N VAL A 101 -0.10 37.04 38.78
CA VAL A 101 -1.23 37.82 38.27
C VAL A 101 -2.41 37.61 39.24
N GLU A 102 -2.26 38.12 40.46
CA GLU A 102 -3.33 38.39 41.44
C GLU A 102 -3.13 39.80 42.02
#